data_AF-A0A2T1EG81-F1
#
_entry.id   AF-A0A2T1EG81-F1
#
_cell.length_a   1.000
_cell.length_b   1.000
_cell.length_c   1.000
_cell.angle_alpha   90.00
_cell.angle_beta   90.00
_cell.angle_gamma   90.00
#
_symmetry.space_group_name_H-M   'P 1'
#
loop_
_entity.id
_entity.type
_entity.pdbx_description
1 polymer ?
#
loop_
_entity_poly.entity_id
_entity_poly.type
_entity_poly.pdbx_seq_one_letter_code
_entity_poly.pdbx_strand_id
1 'polypeptide(L)'
;MVALLALTLASQLAGIPISYFTRDPSAIMGVPFYIGLLSNLGILLWCSSAAICLFSFIVFRGVVKNTKFASFFLFSGVLTIILLFDDFFLIHESVFPDYLNISEKLFYAGYVPTLLTYLVTFRKIILKTEFLLLLLALSFFGLSIFIDLFQQAFHLLKPNLADLIEDGSKLLGIISWCTYLVRVCIKQVKSKVLFQ
;
A
#
# COMPACT_ATOMS: atom_id res chain seq x y z
N MET A 1 -19.46 14.38 -8.84
CA MET A 1 -19.70 15.82 -9.11
C MET A 1 -18.61 16.69 -8.49
N VAL A 2 -18.39 16.64 -7.17
CA VAL A 2 -17.33 17.43 -6.49
C VAL A 2 -15.92 17.14 -7.03
N ALA A 3 -15.55 15.87 -7.19
CA ALA A 3 -14.24 15.49 -7.73
C ALA A 3 -14.01 16.05 -9.15
N LEU A 4 -15.02 15.99 -10.02
CA LEU A 4 -14.94 16.53 -11.38
C LEU A 4 -14.76 18.06 -11.36
N LEU A 5 -15.49 18.76 -10.48
CA LEU A 5 -15.32 20.21 -10.31
C LEU A 5 -13.93 20.57 -9.80
N ALA A 6 -13.41 19.83 -8.83
CA ALA A 6 -12.06 20.02 -8.31
C ALA A 6 -10.99 19.82 -9.40
N LEU A 7 -11.14 18.78 -10.24
CA LEU A 7 -10.23 18.53 -11.37
C LEU A 7 -10.31 19.64 -12.43
N THR A 8 -11.51 20.14 -12.75
CA THR A 8 -11.65 21.26 -13.69
C THR A 8 -11.02 22.55 -13.18
N LEU A 9 -11.17 22.84 -11.88
CA LEU A 9 -10.52 23.99 -11.25
C LEU A 9 -9.01 23.83 -11.23
N ALA A 10 -8.50 22.65 -10.86
CA ALA A 10 -7.06 22.36 -10.87
C ALA A 10 -6.46 22.51 -12.28
N SER A 11 -7.15 22.00 -13.31
CA SER A 11 -6.75 22.14 -14.72
C SER A 11 -6.66 23.61 -15.15
N GLN A 12 -7.65 24.43 -14.79
CA GLN A 12 -7.66 25.86 -15.11
C GLN A 12 -6.57 26.64 -14.37
N LEU A 13 -6.38 26.37 -13.07
CA LEU A 13 -5.42 27.08 -12.24
C LEU A 13 -3.97 26.71 -12.58
N ALA A 14 -3.70 25.45 -12.91
CA ALA A 14 -2.36 24.97 -13.24
C ALA A 14 -2.00 25.10 -14.73
N GLY A 15 -2.97 25.43 -15.60
CA GLY A 15 -2.77 25.45 -17.05
C GLY A 15 -2.50 24.05 -17.65
N ILE A 16 -2.90 22.99 -16.95
CA ILE A 16 -2.67 21.60 -17.35
C ILE A 16 -3.90 21.08 -18.10
N PRO A 17 -3.75 20.44 -19.28
CA PRO A 17 -4.89 19.87 -20.01
C PRO A 17 -5.72 18.91 -19.15
N ILE A 18 -7.05 19.09 -19.13
CA ILE A 18 -7.95 18.23 -18.34
C ILE A 18 -7.81 16.73 -18.68
N SER A 19 -7.37 16.42 -19.90
CA SER A 19 -7.07 15.07 -20.34
C SER A 19 -5.98 14.39 -19.51
N TYR A 20 -5.04 15.14 -18.93
CA TYR A 20 -3.97 14.57 -18.08
C TYR A 20 -4.50 14.07 -16.73
N PHE A 21 -5.64 14.59 -16.27
CA PHE A 21 -6.28 14.13 -15.03
C PHE A 21 -7.33 13.04 -15.25
N THR A 22 -7.82 12.89 -16.49
CA THR A 22 -9.02 12.08 -16.77
C THR A 22 -8.75 10.89 -17.68
N ARG A 23 -7.67 10.90 -18.47
CA ARG A 23 -7.27 9.79 -19.33
C ARG A 23 -6.21 8.94 -18.64
N ASP A 24 -6.20 7.67 -19.02
CA ASP A 24 -5.17 6.73 -18.60
C ASP A 24 -3.77 7.17 -19.09
N PRO A 25 -2.72 7.06 -18.25
CA PRO A 25 -1.35 7.42 -18.62
C PRO A 25 -0.86 6.72 -19.89
N SER A 26 -1.17 5.44 -20.09
CA SER A 26 -0.74 4.70 -21.29
C SER A 26 -1.37 5.28 -22.56
N ALA A 27 -2.62 5.73 -22.48
CA ALA A 27 -3.33 6.37 -23.59
C ALA A 27 -2.83 7.79 -23.88
N ILE A 28 -2.29 8.50 -22.88
CA ILE A 28 -1.67 9.82 -23.06
C ILE A 28 -0.28 9.66 -23.67
N MET A 29 0.53 8.74 -23.15
CA MET A 29 1.92 8.54 -23.56
C MET A 29 2.08 7.68 -24.81
N GLY A 30 1.01 7.04 -25.29
CA GLY A 30 1.04 6.17 -26.47
C GLY A 30 1.87 4.90 -26.25
N VAL A 31 1.99 4.44 -25.00
CA VAL A 31 2.77 3.25 -24.63
C VAL A 31 1.89 2.01 -24.53
N PRO A 32 2.46 0.79 -24.64
CA PRO A 32 1.69 -0.44 -24.54
C PRO A 32 0.94 -0.60 -23.20
N PHE A 33 -0.20 -1.30 -23.22
CA PHE A 33 -1.08 -1.48 -22.04
C PHE A 33 -0.43 -2.23 -20.87
N TYR A 34 0.64 -2.99 -21.12
CA TYR A 34 1.32 -3.78 -20.09
C TYR A 34 2.36 -2.98 -19.29
N ILE A 35 2.63 -1.73 -19.66
CA ILE A 35 3.52 -0.86 -18.88
C ILE A 35 2.89 -0.63 -17.50
N GLY A 36 3.66 -0.90 -16.45
CA GLY A 36 3.20 -0.80 -15.07
C GLY A 36 2.26 -1.93 -14.63
N LEU A 37 2.12 -3.02 -15.40
CA LEU A 37 1.21 -4.14 -15.06
C LEU A 37 1.40 -4.64 -13.63
N LEU A 38 2.65 -4.85 -13.21
CA LEU A 38 2.97 -5.39 -11.88
C LEU A 38 2.65 -4.40 -10.76
N SER A 39 2.98 -3.12 -10.95
CA SER A 39 2.60 -2.02 -10.04
C SER A 39 1.07 -1.90 -9.91
N ASN A 40 0.35 -1.93 -11.03
CA ASN A 40 -1.11 -1.89 -11.06
C ASN A 40 -1.76 -3.06 -10.31
N LEU A 41 -1.19 -4.27 -10.40
CA LEU A 41 -1.64 -5.41 -9.59
C LEU A 41 -1.42 -5.17 -8.09
N GLY A 42 -0.26 -4.61 -7.72
CA GLY A 42 0.02 -4.19 -6.34
C GLY A 42 -1.02 -3.20 -5.81
N ILE A 43 -1.31 -2.14 -6.58
CA ILE A 43 -2.33 -1.12 -6.29
C ILE A 43 -3.70 -1.76 -6.05
N LEU A 44 -4.13 -2.70 -6.89
CA LEU A 44 -5.42 -3.39 -6.72
C LEU A 44 -5.48 -4.20 -5.42
N LEU A 45 -4.38 -4.87 -5.05
CA LEU A 45 -4.27 -5.63 -3.80
C LEU A 45 -4.24 -4.71 -2.57
N TRP A 46 -3.55 -3.58 -2.66
CA TRP A 46 -3.57 -2.54 -1.63
C TRP A 46 -4.99 -2.00 -1.42
N CYS A 47 -5.68 -1.62 -2.51
CA CYS A 47 -7.06 -1.15 -2.47
C CYS A 47 -8.00 -2.19 -1.85
N SER A 48 -7.87 -3.45 -2.26
CA SER A 48 -8.65 -4.57 -1.70
C SER A 48 -8.41 -4.75 -0.20
N SER A 49 -7.15 -4.69 0.23
CA SER A 49 -6.77 -4.79 1.64
C SER A 49 -7.36 -3.66 2.48
N ALA A 50 -7.23 -2.42 2.00
CA ALA A 50 -7.79 -1.24 2.65
C ALA A 50 -9.32 -1.34 2.78
N ALA A 51 -10.02 -1.68 1.70
CA ALA A 51 -11.47 -1.82 1.68
C ALA A 51 -11.95 -2.88 2.68
N ILE A 52 -11.31 -4.05 2.68
CA ILE A 52 -11.66 -5.15 3.60
C ILE A 52 -11.40 -4.75 5.05
N CYS A 53 -10.29 -4.07 5.34
CA CYS A 53 -10.00 -3.57 6.68
C CYS A 53 -11.03 -2.54 7.15
N LEU A 54 -11.35 -1.53 6.34
CA LEU A 54 -12.33 -0.50 6.72
C LEU A 54 -13.74 -1.09 6.88
N PHE A 55 -14.14 -2.01 5.99
CA PHE A 55 -15.39 -2.75 6.14
C PHE A 55 -15.41 -3.56 7.45
N SER A 56 -14.32 -4.27 7.75
CA SER A 56 -14.18 -5.05 8.98
C SER A 56 -14.23 -4.16 10.21
N PHE A 57 -13.65 -2.97 10.18
CA PHE A 57 -13.79 -2.00 11.26
C PHE A 57 -15.26 -1.66 11.56
N ILE A 58 -16.06 -1.37 10.54
CA ILE A 58 -17.49 -1.05 10.68
C ILE A 58 -18.24 -2.23 11.31
N VAL A 59 -18.03 -3.44 10.78
CA VAL A 59 -18.66 -4.67 11.29
C VAL A 59 -18.28 -4.93 12.76
N PHE A 60 -17.00 -4.81 13.10
CA PHE A 60 -16.51 -5.13 14.44
C PHE A 60 -16.88 -4.07 15.48
N ARG A 61 -17.00 -2.81 15.06
CA ARG A 61 -17.44 -1.72 15.93
C ARG A 61 -18.94 -1.77 16.20
N GLY A 62 -19.75 -2.05 15.19
CA GLY A 62 -21.21 -2.03 15.29
C GLY A 62 -21.81 -3.36 15.73
N VAL A 63 -21.63 -4.41 14.91
CA VAL A 63 -22.34 -5.69 15.05
C VAL A 63 -21.69 -6.57 16.11
N VAL A 64 -20.38 -6.82 15.97
CA VAL A 64 -19.65 -7.76 16.86
C VAL A 64 -19.30 -7.11 18.21
N LYS A 65 -19.26 -5.76 18.26
CA LYS A 65 -18.88 -4.96 19.43
C LYS A 65 -17.53 -5.34 20.05
N ASN A 66 -16.55 -5.67 19.21
CA ASN A 66 -15.19 -5.99 19.64
C ASN A 66 -14.24 -4.84 19.30
N THR A 67 -14.09 -3.92 20.25
CA THR A 67 -13.34 -2.66 20.08
C THR A 67 -11.87 -2.87 19.75
N LYS A 68 -11.23 -3.92 20.28
CA LYS A 68 -9.81 -4.20 20.03
C LYS A 68 -9.55 -4.57 18.57
N PHE A 69 -10.36 -5.46 18.01
CA PHE A 69 -10.26 -5.83 16.60
C PHE A 69 -10.76 -4.74 15.67
N ALA A 70 -11.78 -3.97 16.09
CA ALA A 70 -12.20 -2.78 15.35
C ALA A 70 -11.02 -1.80 15.19
N SER A 71 -10.35 -1.42 16.29
CA SER A 71 -9.18 -0.56 16.21
C SER A 71 -8.06 -1.17 15.36
N PHE A 72 -7.77 -2.46 15.51
CA PHE A 72 -6.80 -3.14 14.65
C PHE A 72 -7.11 -2.95 13.17
N PHE A 73 -8.32 -3.29 12.73
CA PHE A 73 -8.72 -3.15 11.33
C PHE A 73 -8.73 -1.70 10.83
N LEU A 74 -9.10 -0.74 11.68
CA LEU A 74 -9.03 0.68 11.33
C LEU A 74 -7.59 1.09 11.03
N PHE A 75 -6.67 0.81 11.95
CA PHE A 75 -5.27 1.19 11.80
C PHE A 75 -4.58 0.42 10.66
N SER A 76 -4.87 -0.88 10.49
CA SER A 76 -4.40 -1.63 9.32
C SER A 76 -4.91 -1.04 8.01
N GLY A 77 -6.18 -0.64 7.96
CA GLY A 77 -6.79 -0.02 6.78
C GLY A 77 -6.17 1.34 6.46
N VAL A 78 -6.03 2.21 7.45
CA VAL A 78 -5.39 3.53 7.28
C VAL A 78 -3.94 3.40 6.85
N LEU A 79 -3.16 2.50 7.48
CA LEU A 79 -1.78 2.25 7.09
C LEU A 79 -1.68 1.73 5.64
N THR A 80 -2.59 0.82 5.27
CA THR A 80 -2.66 0.29 3.90
C THR A 80 -3.06 1.38 2.89
N ILE A 81 -3.94 2.31 3.26
CA ILE A 81 -4.30 3.47 2.43
C ILE A 81 -3.07 4.37 2.23
N ILE A 82 -2.31 4.64 3.29
CA ILE A 82 -1.09 5.44 3.18
C ILE A 82 -0.11 4.79 2.19
N LEU A 83 0.13 3.48 2.30
CA LEU A 83 0.95 2.71 1.36
C LEU A 83 0.38 2.70 -0.07
N LEU A 84 -0.94 2.55 -0.22
CA LEU A 84 -1.64 2.62 -1.50
C LEU A 84 -1.40 3.95 -2.21
N PHE A 85 -1.62 5.07 -1.52
CA PHE A 85 -1.47 6.39 -2.11
C PHE A 85 -0.02 6.68 -2.48
N ASP A 86 0.91 6.20 -1.67
CA ASP A 86 2.34 6.30 -1.94
C ASP A 86 2.74 5.59 -3.24
N ASP A 87 2.40 4.30 -3.38
CA ASP A 87 2.68 3.54 -4.61
C ASP A 87 1.87 4.06 -5.81
N PHE A 88 0.62 4.50 -5.62
CA PHE A 88 -0.25 4.94 -6.72
C PHE A 88 0.20 6.27 -7.35
N PHE A 89 0.71 7.19 -6.54
CA PHE A 89 1.17 8.50 -7.00
C PHE A 89 2.69 8.63 -7.05
N LEU A 90 3.42 7.54 -6.77
CA LEU A 90 4.88 7.53 -6.70
C LEU A 90 5.39 8.64 -5.76
N ILE A 91 4.80 8.70 -4.55
CA ILE A 91 5.02 9.83 -3.65
C ILE A 91 6.47 9.86 -3.16
N HIS A 92 6.99 8.74 -2.67
CA HIS A 92 8.38 8.63 -2.22
C HIS A 92 9.41 8.73 -3.34
N GLU A 93 9.08 8.23 -4.52
CA GLU A 93 10.00 8.12 -5.65
C GLU A 93 10.07 9.42 -6.48
N SER A 94 8.92 10.02 -6.80
CA SER A 94 8.85 11.19 -7.69
C SER A 94 8.39 12.45 -6.97
N VAL A 95 7.28 12.40 -6.21
CA VAL A 95 6.68 13.63 -5.67
C VAL A 95 7.62 14.33 -4.69
N PHE A 96 8.17 13.59 -3.73
CA PHE A 96 9.04 14.17 -2.70
C PHE A 96 10.41 14.60 -3.25
N PRO A 97 11.13 13.76 -4.01
CA PRO A 97 12.42 14.14 -4.57
C PRO A 97 12.30 15.26 -5.60
N ASP A 98 11.39 15.15 -6.57
CA ASP A 98 11.36 16.05 -7.73
C ASP A 98 10.64 17.38 -7.45
N TYR A 99 9.61 17.37 -6.59
CA TYR A 99 8.79 18.57 -6.34
C TYR A 99 9.04 19.20 -4.97
N LEU A 100 9.45 18.41 -3.96
CA LEU A 100 9.68 18.91 -2.59
C LEU A 100 11.18 18.98 -2.21
N ASN A 101 12.08 18.44 -3.05
CA ASN A 101 13.52 18.31 -2.74
C ASN A 101 13.80 17.61 -1.41
N ILE A 102 12.93 16.68 -1.01
CA ILE A 102 13.11 15.86 0.19
C ILE A 102 13.66 14.51 -0.26
N SER A 103 14.79 14.11 0.33
CA SER A 103 15.38 12.81 0.00
C SER A 103 14.47 11.66 0.42
N GLU A 104 14.42 10.63 -0.41
CA GLU A 104 13.70 9.38 -0.16
C GLU A 104 14.06 8.75 1.20
N LYS A 105 15.31 8.86 1.64
CA LYS A 105 15.75 8.36 2.96
C LYS A 105 15.00 9.00 4.13
N LEU A 106 14.65 10.28 4.03
CA LEU A 106 13.83 10.97 5.03
C LEU A 106 12.39 10.47 5.02
N PHE A 107 11.90 10.02 3.86
CA PHE A 107 10.57 9.43 3.73
C PHE A 107 10.50 8.07 4.43
N TYR A 108 11.49 7.20 4.23
CA TYR A 108 11.61 5.94 4.97
C TYR A 108 11.67 6.14 6.50
N ALA A 109 12.28 7.23 6.95
CA ALA A 109 12.30 7.61 8.36
C ALA A 109 10.91 7.96 8.94
N GLY A 110 9.91 8.25 8.12
CA GLY A 110 8.51 8.38 8.53
C GLY A 110 7.74 7.05 8.57
N TYR A 111 7.96 6.20 7.57
CA TYR A 111 7.25 4.92 7.42
C TYR A 111 7.66 3.89 8.47
N VAL A 112 8.97 3.71 8.67
CA VAL A 112 9.48 2.68 9.57
C VAL A 112 8.97 2.89 11.01
N PRO A 113 9.04 4.09 11.62
CA PRO A 113 8.47 4.31 12.95
C PRO A 113 6.96 4.14 13.01
N THR A 114 6.23 4.55 11.98
CA THR A 114 4.77 4.36 11.90
C THR A 114 4.40 2.88 11.92
N LEU A 115 5.09 2.09 11.09
CA LEU A 115 4.93 0.64 11.03
C LEU A 115 5.34 -0.03 12.35
N LEU A 116 6.47 0.35 12.95
CA LEU A 116 6.91 -0.17 14.25
C LEU A 116 5.90 0.15 15.36
N THR A 117 5.38 1.37 15.39
CA THR A 117 4.35 1.80 16.35
C THR A 117 3.10 0.95 16.19
N TYR A 118 2.66 0.68 14.95
CA TYR A 118 1.56 -0.22 14.66
C TYR A 118 1.83 -1.65 15.17
N LEU A 119 3.00 -2.22 14.87
CA LEU A 119 3.38 -3.58 15.31
C LEU A 119 3.43 -3.69 16.83
N VAL A 120 3.99 -2.71 17.52
CA VAL A 120 4.06 -2.69 18.99
C VAL A 120 2.67 -2.54 19.62
N THR A 121 1.86 -1.63 19.10
CA THR A 121 0.50 -1.36 19.59
C THR A 121 -0.38 -2.60 19.48
N PHE A 122 -0.32 -3.31 18.35
CA PHE A 122 -1.17 -4.47 18.08
C PHE A 122 -0.48 -5.82 18.30
N ARG A 123 0.71 -5.85 18.93
CA ARG A 123 1.51 -7.08 19.15
C ARG A 123 0.71 -8.25 19.72
N LYS A 124 -0.20 -7.99 20.67
CA LYS A 124 -1.01 -9.03 21.31
C LYS A 124 -2.04 -9.64 20.35
N ILE A 125 -2.53 -8.88 19.37
CA ILE A 125 -3.43 -9.36 18.34
C ILE A 125 -2.62 -10.11 17.29
N ILE A 126 -1.52 -9.50 16.81
CA ILE A 126 -0.64 -10.07 15.80
C ILE A 126 -0.16 -11.47 16.22
N LEU A 127 0.39 -11.62 17.43
CA LEU A 127 0.90 -12.90 17.94
C LEU A 127 -0.19 -13.97 18.13
N LYS A 128 -1.47 -13.59 18.19
CA LYS A 128 -2.61 -14.53 18.25
C LYS A 128 -3.17 -14.88 16.87
N THR A 129 -2.66 -14.26 15.82
CA THR A 129 -3.05 -14.48 14.43
C THR A 129 -1.94 -15.18 13.66
N GLU A 130 -2.12 -15.38 12.36
CA GLU A 130 -1.10 -15.99 11.48
C GLU A 130 0.04 -15.01 11.19
N PHE A 131 0.78 -14.60 12.22
CA PHE A 131 1.84 -13.59 12.14
C PHE A 131 2.98 -13.97 11.18
N LEU A 132 3.13 -15.25 10.83
CA LEU A 132 4.10 -15.70 9.82
C LEU A 132 3.84 -15.07 8.44
N LEU A 133 2.57 -14.84 8.06
CA LEU A 133 2.25 -14.14 6.81
C LEU A 133 2.63 -12.67 6.87
N LEU A 134 2.44 -12.03 8.04
CA LEU A 134 2.88 -10.66 8.25
C LEU A 134 4.41 -10.56 8.24
N LEU A 135 5.10 -11.50 8.88
CA LEU A 135 6.56 -11.56 8.86
C LEU A 135 7.08 -11.73 7.43
N LEU A 136 6.46 -12.62 6.65
CA LEU A 136 6.80 -12.81 5.24
C LEU A 136 6.61 -11.52 4.43
N ALA A 137 5.50 -10.81 4.66
CA ALA A 137 5.26 -9.52 4.03
C ALA A 137 6.37 -8.51 4.34
N LEU A 138 6.72 -8.38 5.63
CA LEU A 138 7.77 -7.47 6.09
C LEU A 138 9.15 -7.85 5.56
N SER A 139 9.46 -9.15 5.46
CA SER A 139 10.72 -9.62 4.88
C SER A 139 10.83 -9.25 3.40
N PHE A 140 9.76 -9.41 2.63
CA PHE A 140 9.75 -9.04 1.22
C PHE A 140 9.81 -7.53 1.00
N PHE A 141 9.11 -6.73 1.81
CA PHE A 141 9.25 -5.27 1.77
C PHE A 141 10.66 -4.82 2.14
N GLY A 142 11.25 -5.42 3.18
CA GLY A 142 12.64 -5.14 3.56
C GLY A 142 13.63 -5.49 2.46
N LEU A 143 13.40 -6.57 1.72
CA LEU A 143 14.23 -6.96 0.59
C LEU A 143 14.08 -6.00 -0.61
N SER A 144 12.86 -5.55 -0.91
CA SER A 144 12.60 -4.52 -1.94
C SER A 144 13.31 -3.20 -1.60
N ILE A 145 13.11 -2.67 -0.39
CA ILE A 145 13.77 -1.43 0.07
C ILE A 145 15.30 -1.59 0.06
N PHE A 146 15.81 -2.77 0.42
CA PHE A 146 17.25 -3.02 0.38
C PHE A 146 17.79 -2.93 -1.04
N ILE A 147 17.11 -3.51 -2.03
CA ILE A 147 17.58 -3.44 -3.43
C ILE A 147 17.53 -1.99 -3.93
N ASP A 148 16.45 -1.29 -3.65
CA ASP A 148 16.24 0.12 -3.99
C ASP A 148 17.35 1.04 -3.41
N LEU A 149 17.67 0.92 -2.12
CA LEU A 149 18.75 1.69 -1.49
C LEU A 149 20.14 1.44 -2.08
N PHE A 150 20.36 0.28 -2.70
CA PHE A 150 21.62 -0.11 -3.36
C PHE A 150 21.47 -0.22 -4.88
N GLN A 151 20.43 0.39 -5.46
CA GLN A 151 20.02 0.22 -6.85
C GLN A 151 21.17 0.53 -7.82
N GLN A 152 21.96 1.58 -7.57
CA GLN A 152 23.14 1.91 -8.37
C GLN A 152 24.15 0.75 -8.46
N ALA A 153 24.41 0.04 -7.37
CA ALA A 153 25.35 -1.09 -7.37
C ALA A 153 24.78 -2.32 -8.09
N PHE A 154 23.48 -2.60 -7.91
CA PHE A 154 22.81 -3.73 -8.54
C PHE A 154 22.60 -3.53 -10.05
N HIS A 155 22.24 -2.32 -10.49
CA HIS A 155 22.09 -2.00 -11.91
C HIS A 155 23.39 -2.09 -12.70
N LEU A 156 24.52 -1.76 -12.09
CA LEU A 156 25.84 -1.90 -12.72
C LEU A 156 26.20 -3.36 -12.98
N LEU A 157 25.68 -4.30 -12.18
CA LEU A 157 25.98 -5.73 -12.30
C LEU A 157 24.96 -6.44 -13.20
N LYS A 158 23.66 -6.27 -12.95
CA LYS A 158 22.56 -6.95 -13.67
C LYS A 158 21.26 -6.13 -13.62
N PRO A 159 21.05 -5.17 -14.54
CA PRO A 159 19.94 -4.20 -14.46
C PRO A 159 18.56 -4.89 -14.47
N ASN A 160 18.25 -5.70 -15.49
CA ASN A 160 16.94 -6.36 -15.58
C ASN A 160 16.62 -7.31 -14.41
N LEU A 161 17.65 -7.84 -13.74
CA LEU A 161 17.46 -8.73 -12.60
C LEU A 161 17.24 -7.92 -11.32
N ALA A 162 17.86 -6.74 -11.19
CA ALA A 162 17.64 -5.83 -10.09
C ALA A 162 16.17 -5.39 -10.05
N ASP A 163 15.66 -4.86 -11.17
CA ASP A 163 14.26 -4.43 -11.33
C ASP A 163 13.31 -5.57 -10.98
N LEU A 164 13.53 -6.76 -11.55
CA LEU A 164 12.65 -7.91 -11.33
C LEU A 164 12.62 -8.36 -9.86
N ILE A 165 13.77 -8.39 -9.18
CA ILE A 165 13.82 -8.83 -7.79
C ILE A 165 13.22 -7.75 -6.89
N GLU A 166 13.50 -6.48 -7.14
CA GLU A 166 12.95 -5.35 -6.38
C GLU A 166 11.41 -5.34 -6.46
N ASP A 167 10.87 -5.22 -7.67
CA ASP A 167 9.43 -5.15 -7.94
C ASP A 167 8.73 -6.46 -7.57
N GLY A 168 9.33 -7.60 -7.93
CA GLY A 168 8.80 -8.91 -7.60
C GLY A 168 8.69 -9.12 -6.09
N SER A 169 9.68 -8.66 -5.33
CA SER A 169 9.66 -8.74 -3.87
C SER A 169 8.64 -7.76 -3.29
N LYS A 170 8.54 -6.54 -3.81
CA LYS A 170 7.49 -5.60 -3.42
C LYS A 170 6.11 -6.25 -3.56
N LEU A 171 5.81 -6.83 -4.73
CA LEU A 171 4.53 -7.51 -4.98
C LEU A 171 4.29 -8.69 -4.03
N LEU A 172 5.28 -9.55 -3.80
CA LEU A 172 5.15 -10.67 -2.86
C LEU A 172 4.88 -10.20 -1.42
N GLY A 173 5.46 -9.06 -1.05
CA GLY A 173 5.15 -8.34 0.19
C GLY A 173 3.67 -7.94 0.25
N ILE A 174 3.16 -7.29 -0.80
CA ILE A 174 1.75 -6.85 -0.91
C ILE A 174 0.80 -8.05 -0.85
N ILE A 175 1.08 -9.12 -1.59
CA ILE A 175 0.28 -10.36 -1.57
C ILE A 175 0.22 -10.95 -0.16
N SER A 176 1.36 -11.03 0.52
CA SER A 176 1.44 -11.57 1.88
C SER A 176 0.70 -10.70 2.89
N TRP A 177 0.83 -9.37 2.77
CA TRP A 177 0.11 -8.39 3.58
C TRP A 177 -1.42 -8.50 3.41
N CYS A 178 -1.88 -8.51 2.16
CA CYS A 178 -3.28 -8.67 1.80
C CYS A 178 -3.82 -9.99 2.36
N THR A 179 -3.12 -11.09 2.10
CA THR A 179 -3.51 -12.43 2.57
C THR A 179 -3.62 -12.48 4.09
N TYR A 180 -2.65 -11.89 4.81
CA TYR A 180 -2.69 -11.80 6.27
C TYR A 180 -3.95 -11.07 6.75
N LEU A 181 -4.22 -9.87 6.26
CA LEU A 181 -5.37 -9.07 6.70
C LEU A 181 -6.71 -9.73 6.37
N VAL A 182 -6.86 -10.29 5.16
CA VAL A 182 -8.06 -11.02 4.74
C VAL A 182 -8.30 -12.23 5.63
N ARG A 183 -7.25 -13.02 5.93
CA ARG A 183 -7.38 -14.20 6.79
C ARG A 183 -7.72 -13.84 8.22
N VAL A 184 -7.15 -12.76 8.76
CA VAL A 184 -7.52 -12.26 10.09
C VAL A 184 -8.99 -11.86 10.10
N CYS A 185 -9.48 -11.11 9.12
CA CYS A 185 -10.90 -10.79 8.99
C CYS A 185 -11.78 -12.05 8.98
N ILE A 186 -11.53 -12.99 8.06
CA ILE A 186 -12.33 -14.21 7.92
C ILE A 186 -12.38 -15.01 9.22
N LYS A 187 -11.22 -15.23 9.87
CA LYS A 187 -11.16 -15.98 11.13
C LYS A 187 -11.96 -15.30 12.23
N GLN A 188 -11.84 -13.98 12.35
CA GLN A 188 -12.52 -13.25 13.41
C GLN A 188 -14.04 -13.20 13.18
N VAL A 189 -14.49 -12.99 11.94
CA VAL A 189 -15.91 -13.03 11.58
C VAL A 189 -16.49 -14.41 11.88
N LYS A 190 -15.84 -15.49 11.42
CA LYS A 190 -16.27 -16.87 11.70
C LYS A 190 -16.36 -17.15 13.21
N SER A 191 -15.37 -16.72 13.99
CA SER A 191 -15.33 -16.97 15.44
C SER A 191 -16.43 -16.26 16.24
N LYS A 192 -17.10 -15.26 15.67
CA LYS A 192 -18.09 -14.43 16.37
C LYS A 192 -19.50 -14.50 15.80
N VAL A 193 -19.65 -14.80 14.52
CA VAL A 193 -20.96 -14.95 13.86
C VAL A 193 -21.47 -16.38 13.94
N LEU A 194 -20.59 -17.40 13.93
CA LEU A 194 -21.00 -18.81 13.99
C LEU A 194 -21.24 -19.34 15.41
N PHE A 195 -20.94 -18.54 16.43
CA PHE A 195 -21.09 -18.90 17.86
C PHE A 195 -21.99 -17.92 18.61
N GLN A 196 -22.80 -17.14 17.87
CA GLN A 196 -23.97 -16.42 18.36
C GLN A 196 -25.21 -17.21 17.96
#